data_AF-A0A4Y2LQ12-F1
#
_entry.id   AF-A0A4Y2LQ12-F1
#
_cell.length_a   1.000
_cell.length_b   1.000
_cell.length_c   1.000
_cell.angle_alpha   90.00
_cell.angle_beta   90.00
_cell.angle_gamma   90.00
#
_symmetry.space_group_name_H-M   'P 1'
#
loop_
_entity.id
_entity.type
_entity.pdbx_description
1 polymer ?
#
loop_
_entity_poly.entity_id
_entity_poly.type
_entity_poly.pdbx_seq_one_letter_code
_entity_poly.pdbx_strand_id
1 'polypeptide(L)'
;MALHPESDGMVERFNRTILNHLSLFVSKNQTDWDTHLPLFLLAYRSADHEATGCTPADMLFGRTLRLSCDILFGRPSDTPSSPNEYLNNLEARLESVHAFARE
;
A
#
# COMPACT_ATOMS: atom_id res chain seq x y z
N MET A 1 -29.88 14.22 0.17
CA MET A 1 -28.41 14.15 0.11
C MET A 1 -28.07 12.73 -0.30
N ALA A 2 -27.82 12.50 -1.59
CA ALA A 2 -27.46 11.18 -2.07
C ALA A 2 -25.96 10.99 -1.82
N LEU A 3 -25.62 10.26 -0.76
CA LEU A 3 -24.27 9.74 -0.53
C LEU A 3 -23.97 8.77 -1.68
N HIS A 4 -22.85 8.98 -2.35
CA HIS A 4 -22.43 8.23 -3.52
C HIS A 4 -22.07 6.79 -3.09
N PRO A 5 -22.91 5.77 -3.40
CA PRO A 5 -22.80 4.45 -2.78
C PRO A 5 -21.60 3.63 -3.27
N GLU A 6 -21.06 3.97 -4.44
CA GLU A 6 -20.04 3.17 -5.12
C GLU A 6 -18.62 3.43 -4.59
N SER A 7 -18.32 4.65 -4.13
CA SER A 7 -17.00 4.94 -3.51
C SER A 7 -16.96 4.66 -2.00
N ASP A 8 -18.10 4.70 -1.31
CA ASP A 8 -18.12 4.60 0.16
C ASP A 8 -17.75 3.19 0.64
N GLY A 9 -18.18 2.14 -0.08
CA GLY A 9 -18.00 0.75 0.37
C GLY A 9 -16.54 0.31 0.50
N MET A 10 -15.65 0.73 -0.41
CA MET A 10 -14.23 0.36 -0.36
C MET A 10 -13.48 1.13 0.73
N VAL A 11 -13.77 2.43 0.87
CA VAL A 11 -13.20 3.27 1.92
C VAL A 11 -13.68 2.80 3.30
N GLU A 12 -14.96 2.48 3.45
CA GLU A 12 -15.52 1.94 4.69
C GLU A 12 -14.93 0.57 5.04
N ARG A 13 -14.77 -0.33 4.07
CA ARG A 13 -14.10 -1.63 4.29
C ARG A 13 -12.66 -1.42 4.75
N PHE A 14 -11.93 -0.53 4.10
CA PHE A 14 -10.56 -0.21 4.48
C PHE A 14 -10.47 0.40 5.88
N ASN A 15 -11.33 1.37 6.20
CA ASN A 15 -11.42 1.98 7.53
C ASN A 15 -11.74 0.93 8.60
N ARG A 16 -12.61 -0.04 8.29
CA ARG A 16 -12.91 -1.16 9.19
C ARG A 16 -11.69 -2.05 9.41
N THR A 17 -10.91 -2.33 8.38
CA THR A 17 -9.65 -3.09 8.50
C THR A 17 -8.63 -2.37 9.38
N ILE A 18 -8.49 -1.05 9.23
CA ILE A 18 -7.64 -0.22 10.11
C ILE A 18 -8.10 -0.35 11.56
N LEU A 19 -9.40 -0.12 11.81
CA LEU A 19 -9.95 -0.14 13.15
C LEU A 19 -9.80 -1.52 13.82
N ASN A 20 -10.07 -2.60 13.07
CA ASN A 20 -9.89 -3.96 13.55
C ASN A 20 -8.44 -4.23 13.94
N HIS A 21 -7.47 -3.86 13.11
CA HIS A 21 -6.06 -4.05 13.45
C HIS A 21 -5.64 -3.20 14.65
N LEU A 22 -5.96 -1.90 14.66
CA LEU A 22 -5.60 -1.03 15.77
C LEU A 22 -6.19 -1.52 17.10
N SER A 23 -7.42 -2.05 17.09
CA SER A 23 -8.04 -2.61 18.30
C SER A 23 -7.27 -3.77 18.95
N LEU A 24 -6.37 -4.43 18.22
CA LEU A 24 -5.51 -5.49 18.75
C LEU A 24 -4.32 -4.96 19.55
N PHE A 25 -3.87 -3.73 19.25
CA PHE A 25 -2.65 -3.14 19.82
C PHE A 25 -2.92 -2.00 20.79
N VAL A 26 -4.08 -1.35 20.63
CA VAL A 26 -4.52 -0.24 21.46
C VAL A 26 -4.82 -0.71 22.88
N SER A 27 -4.35 0.06 23.85
CA SER A 27 -4.58 -0.19 25.27
C SER A 27 -6.06 -0.09 25.63
N LYS A 28 -6.45 -0.66 26.79
CA LYS A 28 -7.86 -0.73 27.23
C LYS A 28 -8.57 0.64 27.30
N ASN A 29 -7.83 1.72 27.52
CA ASN A 29 -8.38 3.09 27.60
C ASN A 29 -8.41 3.82 26.24
N GLN A 30 -7.91 3.18 25.17
CA GLN A 30 -7.91 3.69 23.80
C GLN A 30 -7.17 5.02 23.58
N THR A 31 -6.16 5.31 24.39
CA THR A 31 -5.43 6.60 24.32
C THR A 31 -4.18 6.59 23.45
N ASP A 32 -3.75 5.42 22.97
CA ASP A 32 -2.47 5.21 22.29
C ASP A 32 -2.62 4.78 20.81
N TRP A 33 -3.82 4.88 20.23
CA TRP A 33 -4.11 4.44 18.87
C TRP A 33 -3.27 5.16 17.79
N ASP A 34 -2.98 6.43 18.01
CA ASP A 34 -2.18 7.27 17.13
C ASP A 34 -0.71 6.82 17.11
N THR A 35 -0.21 6.21 18.18
CA THR A 35 1.16 5.68 18.24
C THR A 35 1.35 4.44 17.37
N HIS A 36 0.28 3.65 17.17
CA HIS A 36 0.29 2.42 16.36
C HIS A 36 -0.02 2.68 14.88
N LEU A 37 -0.70 3.79 14.59
CA LEU A 37 -1.15 4.14 13.23
C LEU A 37 0.00 4.22 12.20
N PRO A 38 1.16 4.85 12.47
CA PRO A 38 2.26 4.92 11.51
C PRO A 38 2.77 3.54 11.10
N LEU A 39 2.88 2.60 12.05
CA LEU A 39 3.36 1.25 11.79
C LEU A 39 2.34 0.46 10.95
N PHE A 40 1.05 0.57 11.29
CA PHE A 40 -0.01 -0.04 10.51
C PHE A 40 -0.02 0.48 9.06
N LEU A 41 0.02 1.81 8.89
CA LEU A 41 0.03 2.43 7.56
C LEU A 41 1.26 2.05 6.76
N LEU A 42 2.42 1.86 7.40
CA LEU A 42 3.62 1.36 6.74
C LEU A 42 3.38 -0.06 6.22
N ALA A 43 2.92 -0.97 7.09
CA ALA A 43 2.65 -2.36 6.74
C ALA A 43 1.63 -2.47 5.59
N TYR A 44 0.54 -1.72 5.67
CA TYR A 44 -0.48 -1.67 4.62
C TYR A 44 0.09 -1.18 3.28
N ARG A 45 0.90 -0.10 3.29
CA ARG A 45 1.46 0.47 2.06
C ARG A 45 2.54 -0.39 1.42
N SER A 46 3.18 -1.27 2.18
CA SER A 46 4.25 -2.15 1.68
C SER A 46 3.80 -3.58 1.36
N ALA A 47 2.57 -3.96 1.71
CA ALA A 47 2.04 -5.29 1.42
C ALA A 47 1.25 -5.27 0.09
N ASP A 48 1.31 -6.37 -0.66
CA ASP A 48 0.52 -6.51 -1.88
C ASP A 48 -0.97 -6.52 -1.54
N HIS A 49 -1.74 -5.72 -2.24
CA HIS A 49 -3.18 -5.67 -2.07
C HIS A 49 -3.82 -6.76 -2.91
N GLU A 50 -4.60 -7.66 -2.29
CA GLU A 50 -5.15 -8.86 -2.95
C GLU A 50 -5.90 -8.56 -4.27
N ALA A 51 -6.64 -7.46 -4.31
CA ALA A 51 -7.40 -7.07 -5.51
C ALA A 51 -6.50 -6.64 -6.69
N THR A 52 -5.34 -6.03 -6.42
CA THR A 52 -4.50 -5.41 -7.46
C THR A 52 -3.21 -6.19 -7.72
N GLY A 53 -2.80 -7.07 -6.80
CA GLY A 53 -1.51 -7.75 -6.82
C GLY A 53 -0.30 -6.82 -6.67
N CYS A 54 -0.53 -5.54 -6.34
CA CYS A 54 0.49 -4.51 -6.18
C CYS A 54 0.39 -3.87 -4.79
N THR A 55 1.51 -3.36 -4.28
CA THR A 55 1.47 -2.57 -3.05
C THR A 55 0.79 -1.21 -3.27
N PRO A 56 0.06 -0.66 -2.28
CA PRO A 56 -0.52 0.67 -2.40
C PRO A 56 0.52 1.77 -2.67
N ALA A 57 1.73 1.65 -2.11
CA ALA A 57 2.82 2.59 -2.39
C ALA A 57 3.29 2.50 -3.85
N ASP A 58 3.35 1.29 -4.41
CA ASP A 58 3.68 1.10 -5.82
C ASP A 58 2.64 1.72 -6.75
N MET A 59 1.35 1.58 -6.44
CA MET A 59 0.29 2.19 -7.25
C MET A 59 0.29 3.72 -7.18
N LEU A 60 0.54 4.29 -5.99
CA LEU A 60 0.50 5.74 -5.79
C LEU A 60 1.77 6.46 -6.25
N PHE A 61 2.93 5.84 -6.07
CA PHE A 61 4.23 6.49 -6.27
C PHE A 61 5.09 5.83 -7.35
N GLY A 62 4.62 4.74 -7.96
CA GLY A 62 5.38 3.99 -8.98
C GLY A 62 6.63 3.29 -8.44
N ARG A 63 6.79 3.17 -7.12
CA ARG A 63 7.97 2.60 -6.47
C ARG A 63 7.65 1.86 -5.18
N THR A 64 8.38 0.78 -4.93
CA THR A 64 8.17 -0.01 -3.73
C THR A 64 8.86 0.68 -2.57
N LEU A 65 8.24 0.64 -1.39
CA LEU A 65 8.88 1.15 -0.18
C LEU A 65 10.15 0.34 0.13
N ARG A 66 11.19 1.03 0.59
CA ARG A 66 12.40 0.41 1.11
C ARG A 66 12.31 0.38 2.63
N LEU A 67 12.15 -0.81 3.19
CA LEU A 67 11.93 -1.04 4.61
C LEU A 67 13.24 -1.28 5.36
N SER A 68 13.24 -1.11 6.69
CA SER A 68 14.42 -1.40 7.53
C SER A 68 14.87 -2.86 7.40
N CYS A 69 13.94 -3.80 7.20
CA CYS A 69 14.26 -5.20 6.93
C CYS A 69 15.01 -5.38 5.59
N ASP A 70 14.69 -4.61 4.55
CA ASP A 70 15.42 -4.65 3.26
C ASP A 70 16.88 -4.22 3.42
N ILE A 71 17.15 -3.35 4.39
CA ILE A 71 18.51 -2.89 4.71
C ILE A 71 19.26 -3.98 5.50
N LEU A 72 18.59 -4.62 6.46
CA LEU A 72 19.20 -5.61 7.35
C LEU A 72 19.43 -6.97 6.66
N PHE A 73 18.47 -7.44 5.87
CA PHE A 73 18.48 -8.76 5.24
C PHE A 73 18.86 -8.72 3.77
N GLY A 74 18.94 -7.51 3.19
CA GLY A 74 19.10 -7.32 1.76
C GLY A 74 17.78 -7.56 1.02
N ARG A 75 17.57 -6.78 -0.03
CA ARG A 75 16.52 -7.04 -1.02
C ARG A 75 17.17 -7.64 -2.26
N PRO A 76 16.58 -8.66 -2.91
CA PRO A 76 17.04 -9.07 -4.24
C PRO A 76 17.08 -7.83 -5.13
N SER A 77 18.20 -7.66 -5.83
CA SER A 77 18.46 -6.44 -6.59
C SER A 77 17.54 -6.37 -7.81
N ASP A 78 16.43 -5.62 -7.69
CA ASP A 78 15.60 -5.20 -8.82
C ASP A 78 16.28 -4.08 -9.63
N THR A 79 17.59 -3.87 -9.48
CA THR A 79 18.31 -2.86 -10.26
C THR A 79 18.27 -3.27 -11.73
N PRO A 80 17.63 -2.47 -12.59
CA PRO A 80 17.65 -2.73 -14.00
C PRO A 80 19.09 -2.63 -14.48
N SER A 81 19.49 -3.55 -15.36
CA SER A 81 20.84 -3.64 -15.90
C SER A 81 21.18 -2.44 -16.79
N SER A 82 20.17 -1.67 -17.22
CA SER A 82 20.34 -0.45 -18.01
C SER A 82 19.24 0.61 -17.74
N PRO A 83 19.50 1.89 -18.05
CA PRO A 83 18.48 2.93 -18.02
C PRO A 83 17.25 2.65 -18.92
N ASN A 84 17.45 2.00 -20.06
CA ASN A 84 16.34 1.63 -20.95
C ASN A 84 15.44 0.57 -20.34
N GLU A 85 16.03 -0.41 -19.66
CA GLU A 85 15.26 -1.44 -18.95
C GLU A 85 14.45 -0.83 -17.80
N TYR A 86 14.99 0.16 -17.09
CA TYR A 86 14.23 0.93 -16.11
C TYR A 86 13.00 1.62 -16.73
N LEU A 87 13.20 2.31 -17.85
CA LEU A 87 12.13 3.04 -18.54
C LEU A 87 11.03 2.10 -19.04
N ASN A 88 11.40 0.97 -19.65
CA ASN A 88 10.45 -0.04 -20.11
C ASN A 88 9.66 -0.64 -18.94
N ASN A 89 10.34 -0.96 -17.83
CA ASN A 89 9.69 -1.49 -16.63
C ASN A 89 8.74 -0.47 -15.99
N LEU A 90 9.12 0.81 -16.00
CA LEU A 90 8.28 1.88 -15.48
C LEU A 90 7.04 2.08 -16.36
N GLU A 91 7.19 2.10 -17.68
CA GLU A 91 6.10 2.23 -18.64
C GLU A 91 5.09 1.09 -18.49
N ALA A 92 5.55 -0.17 -18.51
CA ALA A 92 4.70 -1.33 -18.34
C ALA A 92 3.93 -1.32 -17.00
N ARG A 93 4.59 -0.89 -15.91
CA ARG A 93 3.95 -0.77 -14.60
C ARG A 93 2.88 0.33 -14.57
N LEU A 94 3.16 1.49 -15.17
CA LEU A 94 2.19 2.59 -15.23
C LEU A 94 0.97 2.22 -16.08
N GLU A 95 1.17 1.52 -17.20
CA GLU A 95 0.07 1.00 -18.03
C GLU A 95 -0.80 0.00 -17.26
N SER A 96 -0.17 -0.94 -16.54
CA SER A 96 -0.89 -1.92 -15.72
C SER A 96 -1.71 -1.26 -14.61
N VAL A 97 -1.12 -0.33 -13.85
CA VAL A 97 -1.83 0.40 -12.79
C VAL A 97 -2.97 1.24 -13.36
N HIS A 98 -2.75 1.90 -14.49
CA HIS A 98 -3.77 2.72 -15.14
C HIS A 98 -4.91 1.88 -15.74
N ALA A 99 -4.63 0.70 -16.30
CA ALA A 99 -5.66 -0.22 -16.78
C ALA A 99 -6.55 -0.70 -15.62
N PHE A 100 -5.93 -1.11 -14.51
CA PHE A 100 -6.65 -1.55 -13.32
C PHE A 100 -7.54 -0.44 -12.73
N ALA A 101 -7.07 0.81 -12.70
CA ALA A 101 -7.84 1.93 -12.16
C ALA A 101 -9.06 2.33 -13.03
N ARG A 102 -9.20 1.79 -14.25
CA ARG A 102 -10.30 2.09 -15.18
C ARG A 102 -11.39 1.01 -15.22
N GLU A 103 -11.13 -0.16 -14.66
CA GLU A 103 -12.14 -1.21 -14.42
C GLU A 103 -12.94 -0.91 -13.14
#